data_AF-A0A7V6W744-F1
#
_entry.id   AF-A0A7V6W744-F1
#
_cell.length_a   1.000
_cell.length_b   1.000
_cell.length_c   1.000
_cell.angle_alpha   90.00
_cell.angle_beta   90.00
_cell.angle_gamma   90.00
#
_symmetry.space_group_name_H-M   'P 1'
#
loop_
_entity.id
_entity.type
_entity.pdbx_description
1 polymer ?
#
loop_
_entity_poly.entity_id
_entity_poly.type
_entity_poly.pdbx_seq_one_letter_code
_entity_poly.pdbx_strand_id
1 'polypeptide(L)'
;MKRRLVTYRKKIDDLLLHGNCHWEELIKEHLVQISFFQHERLIHLIVTSLFAVLEIISIMMVLISSVKTTIIFSVAVAILLVPYILHYYTLENEVQKLYAQYNMMREACIRDEPQ
;
A
#
# COMPACT_ATOMS: atom_id res chain seq x y z
N MET A 1 6.50 -11.91 -4.64
CA MET A 1 6.45 -10.51 -5.13
C MET A 1 7.72 -9.72 -4.79
N LYS A 2 8.15 -9.69 -3.51
CA LYS A 2 9.39 -9.00 -3.04
C LYS A 2 10.65 -9.19 -3.90
N ARG A 3 10.94 -10.41 -4.41
CA ARG A 3 12.13 -10.64 -5.24
C ARG A 3 12.13 -9.87 -6.56
N ARG A 4 10.98 -9.69 -7.23
CA ARG A 4 10.90 -8.93 -8.50
C ARG A 4 11.13 -7.44 -8.26
N LEU A 5 10.60 -6.90 -7.16
CA LEU A 5 10.78 -5.52 -6.72
C LEU A 5 12.25 -5.20 -6.41
N VAL A 6 12.96 -6.10 -5.74
CA VAL A 6 14.39 -5.90 -5.40
C VAL A 6 15.26 -5.94 -6.66
N THR A 7 14.98 -6.84 -7.60
CA THR A 7 15.72 -6.90 -8.87
C THR A 7 15.43 -5.68 -9.75
N TYR A 8 14.18 -5.21 -9.81
CA TYR A 8 13.81 -3.99 -10.52
C TYR A 8 14.49 -2.76 -9.90
N ARG A 9 14.47 -2.64 -8.56
CA ARG A 9 15.15 -1.56 -7.85
C ARG A 9 16.66 -1.54 -8.12
N LYS A 10 17.33 -2.70 -8.06
CA LYS A 10 18.75 -2.78 -8.41
C LYS A 10 19.03 -2.36 -9.86
N LYS A 11 18.13 -2.69 -10.79
CA LYS A 11 18.24 -2.29 -12.19
C LYS A 11 18.07 -0.78 -12.36
N ILE A 12 17.13 -0.17 -11.64
CA ILE A 12 16.95 1.29 -11.60
C ILE A 12 18.17 1.98 -11.00
N ASP A 13 18.68 1.50 -9.86
CA ASP A 13 19.85 2.08 -9.19
C ASP A 13 21.10 2.02 -10.08
N ASP A 14 21.28 0.92 -10.82
CA ASP A 14 22.37 0.73 -11.80
C ASP A 14 22.20 1.65 -13.03
N LEU A 15 20.96 1.81 -13.51
CA LEU A 15 20.63 2.74 -14.61
C LEU A 15 20.82 4.21 -14.21
N LEU A 16 20.50 4.58 -12.96
CA LEU A 16 20.77 5.90 -12.37
C LEU A 16 22.26 6.21 -12.25
N LEU A 17 23.11 5.18 -12.14
CA LEU A 17 24.56 5.35 -12.02
C LEU A 17 25.28 5.42 -13.37
N HIS A 18 24.76 4.78 -14.43
CA HIS A 18 25.54 4.53 -15.65
C HIS A 18 24.83 4.85 -16.99
N GLY A 19 23.53 5.17 -17.02
CA GLY A 19 22.76 5.19 -18.27
C GLY A 19 22.18 6.54 -18.68
N ASN A 20 22.52 6.98 -19.89
CA ASN A 20 21.77 8.01 -20.63
C ASN A 20 20.51 7.33 -21.20
N CYS A 21 19.43 7.27 -20.43
CA CYS A 21 18.25 6.44 -20.73
C CYS A 21 16.98 7.30 -20.90
N HIS A 22 15.99 6.79 -21.64
CA HIS A 22 14.66 7.42 -21.77
C HIS A 22 13.92 7.39 -20.43
N TRP A 23 14.21 8.38 -19.58
CA TRP A 23 13.62 8.54 -18.24
C TRP A 23 12.09 8.56 -18.28
N GLU A 24 11.48 9.11 -19.34
CA GLU A 24 10.03 9.18 -19.49
C GLU A 24 9.34 7.81 -19.52
N GLU A 25 9.91 6.83 -20.22
CA GLU A 25 9.28 5.52 -20.40
C GLU A 25 9.38 4.68 -19.11
N LEU A 26 10.52 4.77 -18.44
CA LEU A 26 10.78 4.14 -17.15
C LEU A 26 9.90 4.72 -16.03
N ILE A 27 9.70 6.05 -16.04
CA ILE A 27 8.80 6.74 -15.12
C ILE A 27 7.36 6.27 -15.33
N LYS A 28 6.90 6.09 -16.59
CA LYS A 28 5.56 5.56 -16.88
C LYS A 28 5.37 4.15 -16.33
N GLU A 29 6.34 3.25 -16.50
CA GLU A 29 6.28 1.91 -15.91
C GLU A 29 6.24 1.95 -14.37
N HIS A 30 7.02 2.82 -13.74
CA HIS A 30 7.06 2.98 -12.29
C HIS A 30 5.73 3.54 -11.74
N LEU A 31 5.08 4.46 -12.45
CA LEU A 31 3.75 4.97 -12.11
C LEU A 31 2.67 3.88 -12.19
N VAL A 32 2.75 2.99 -13.18
CA VAL A 32 1.85 1.83 -13.28
C VAL A 32 2.03 0.92 -12.07
N GLN A 33 3.28 0.65 -11.64
CA GLN A 33 3.54 -0.12 -10.42
C GLN A 33 2.99 0.57 -9.17
N ILE A 34 3.22 1.88 -9.00
CA ILE A 34 2.64 2.66 -7.91
C ILE A 34 1.11 2.52 -7.88
N SER A 35 0.45 2.60 -9.04
CA SER A 35 -1.00 2.45 -9.16
C SER A 35 -1.49 1.08 -8.68
N PHE A 36 -0.78 -0.01 -9.01
CA PHE A 36 -1.11 -1.35 -8.50
C PHE A 36 -1.06 -1.42 -6.97
N PHE A 37 -0.01 -0.85 -6.35
CA PHE A 37 0.11 -0.82 -4.89
C PHE A 37 -0.92 0.10 -4.22
N GLN A 38 -1.26 1.22 -4.86
CA GLN A 38 -2.35 2.08 -4.40
C GLN A 38 -3.70 1.36 -4.43
N HIS A 39 -3.95 0.55 -5.47
CA HIS A 39 -5.19 -0.20 -5.60
C HIS A 39 -5.35 -1.22 -4.48
N GLU A 40 -4.28 -1.98 -4.19
CA GLU A 40 -4.26 -2.94 -3.08
C GLU A 40 -4.52 -2.23 -1.73
N ARG A 41 -3.88 -1.08 -1.50
CA ARG A 41 -4.13 -0.26 -0.31
C ARG A 41 -5.59 0.19 -0.21
N LEU A 42 -6.18 0.66 -1.31
CA LEU A 42 -7.58 1.12 -1.33
C LEU A 42 -8.54 -0.02 -0.99
N ILE A 43 -8.32 -1.21 -1.56
CA ILE A 43 -9.13 -2.39 -1.24
C ILE A 43 -9.00 -2.72 0.25
N HIS A 44 -7.79 -2.73 0.79
CA HIS A 44 -7.59 -2.98 2.23
C HIS A 44 -8.27 -1.93 3.11
N LEU A 45 -8.22 -0.65 2.72
CA LEU A 45 -8.93 0.40 3.43
C LEU A 45 -10.44 0.16 3.43
N ILE A 46 -11.04 -0.10 2.27
CA ILE A 46 -12.48 -0.37 2.13
C ILE A 46 -12.88 -1.58 2.98
N VAL A 47 -12.17 -2.70 2.85
CA VAL A 47 -12.49 -3.93 3.59
C VAL A 47 -12.34 -3.71 5.10
N THR A 48 -11.27 -3.06 5.55
CA THR A 48 -11.07 -2.74 6.98
C THR A 48 -12.14 -1.80 7.51
N SER A 49 -12.57 -0.83 6.70
CA SER A 49 -13.62 0.14 7.06
C SER A 49 -14.98 -0.55 7.22
N LEU A 50 -15.30 -1.49 6.33
CA LEU A 50 -16.51 -2.32 6.44
C LEU A 50 -16.50 -3.16 7.72
N PHE A 51 -15.37 -3.82 8.04
CA PHE A 51 -15.25 -4.56 9.31
C PHE A 51 -15.33 -3.65 10.53
N ALA A 52 -14.76 -2.45 10.48
CA ALA A 52 -14.86 -1.49 11.58
C ALA A 52 -16.32 -1.05 11.83
N VAL A 53 -17.08 -0.78 10.76
CA VAL A 53 -18.52 -0.46 10.88
C VAL A 53 -19.31 -1.65 11.43
N LEU A 54 -19.03 -2.87 10.93
CA LEU A 54 -19.64 -4.09 11.46
C LEU A 54 -19.32 -4.33 12.93
N GLU A 55 -18.10 -4.02 13.37
CA GLU A 55 -17.69 -4.12 14.77
C GLU A 55 -18.47 -3.15 15.64
N ILE A 56 -18.63 -1.89 15.21
CA ILE A 56 -19.43 -0.90 15.94
C ILE A 56 -20.88 -1.37 16.10
N ILE A 57 -21.50 -1.89 15.04
CA ILE A 57 -22.85 -2.46 15.08
C ILE A 57 -22.92 -3.67 16.03
N SER A 58 -21.90 -4.54 15.98
CA SER A 58 -21.81 -5.72 16.83
C SER A 58 -21.72 -5.35 18.31
N ILE A 59 -20.89 -4.36 18.65
CA ILE A 59 -20.77 -3.81 20.00
C ILE A 59 -22.12 -3.22 20.45
N MET A 60 -22.80 -2.44 19.60
CA MET A 60 -24.13 -1.91 19.91
C MET A 60 -25.14 -3.03 20.21
N MET A 61 -25.13 -4.13 19.45
CA MET A 61 -26.00 -5.27 19.71
C MET A 61 -25.68 -5.97 21.03
N VAL A 62 -24.39 -6.10 21.39
CA VAL A 62 -23.97 -6.67 22.69
C VAL A 62 -24.49 -5.83 23.87
N LEU A 63 -24.52 -4.49 23.72
CA LEU A 63 -25.04 -3.58 24.76
C LEU A 63 -26.55 -3.68 24.95
N ILE A 64 -27.32 -3.92 23.88
CA ILE A 64 -28.79 -4.02 23.94
C ILE A 64 -29.22 -5.42 24.40
N SER A 65 -28.61 -6.45 23.81
CA SER A 65 -28.94 -7.85 24.03
C SER A 65 -27.63 -8.59 24.27
N SER A 66 -27.19 -8.64 25.53
CA SER A 66 -25.95 -9.32 25.97
C SER A 66 -26.08 -10.85 25.91
N VAL A 67 -26.30 -11.37 24.71
CA VAL A 67 -26.33 -12.81 24.41
C VAL A 67 -24.89 -13.28 24.22
N LYS A 68 -24.54 -14.45 24.76
CA LYS A 68 -23.18 -15.01 24.62
C LYS A 68 -22.73 -15.09 23.15
N THR A 69 -23.66 -15.36 22.24
CA THR A 69 -23.42 -15.45 20.80
C THR A 69 -22.96 -14.13 20.18
N THR A 70 -23.53 -12.98 20.58
CA THR A 70 -23.16 -11.67 20.03
C THR A 70 -21.77 -11.23 20.52
N ILE A 71 -21.40 -11.59 21.75
CA ILE A 71 -20.05 -11.35 22.30
C ILE A 71 -19.00 -12.14 21.53
N ILE A 72 -19.23 -13.44 21.30
CA ILE A 72 -18.29 -14.29 20.53
C ILE A 72 -18.13 -13.75 19.11
N PHE A 73 -19.22 -13.30 18.48
CA PHE A 73 -19.20 -12.73 17.14
C PHE A 73 -18.37 -11.42 17.07
N SER A 74 -18.58 -10.49 18.01
CA SER A 74 -17.79 -9.26 18.12
C SER A 74 -16.30 -9.56 18.33
N VAL A 75 -15.96 -10.50 19.22
CA VAL A 75 -14.55 -10.88 19.42
C VAL A 75 -13.94 -11.48 18.15
N ALA A 76 -14.68 -12.29 17.39
CA ALA A 76 -14.18 -12.85 16.14
C ALA A 76 -13.88 -11.74 15.11
N VAL A 77 -14.77 -10.75 14.97
CA VAL A 77 -14.59 -9.61 14.06
C VAL A 77 -13.43 -8.71 14.53
N ALA A 78 -13.27 -8.49 15.84
CA ALA A 78 -12.12 -7.77 16.41
C ALA A 78 -10.78 -8.46 16.12
N ILE A 79 -10.71 -9.80 16.21
CA ILE A 79 -9.49 -10.56 15.86
C ILE A 79 -9.15 -10.41 14.37
N LEU A 80 -10.15 -10.31 13.49
CA LEU A 80 -9.96 -10.04 12.06
C LEU A 80 -9.48 -8.62 11.79
N LEU A 81 -9.91 -7.62 12.57
CA LEU A 81 -9.50 -6.21 12.39
C LEU A 81 -8.00 -5.98 12.58
N VAL A 82 -7.38 -6.62 13.59
CA VAL A 82 -5.95 -6.42 13.92
C VAL A 82 -5.00 -6.72 12.75
N PRO A 83 -5.02 -7.91 12.12
CA PRO A 83 -4.14 -8.22 11.01
C PRO A 83 -4.41 -7.34 9.79
N TYR A 84 -5.67 -6.92 9.57
CA TYR A 84 -6.04 -6.02 8.48
C TYR A 84 -5.42 -4.63 8.64
N ILE A 85 -5.44 -4.06 9.86
CA ILE A 85 -4.79 -2.78 10.17
C ILE A 85 -3.27 -2.89 9.97
N LEU A 86 -2.65 -3.96 10.48
CA LEU A 86 -1.19 -4.18 10.33
C LEU A 86 -0.77 -4.33 8.87
N HIS A 87 -1.59 -5.04 8.08
CA HIS A 87 -1.33 -5.22 6.65
C HIS A 87 -1.44 -3.89 5.90
N TYR A 88 -2.42 -3.05 6.24
CA TYR A 88 -2.56 -1.71 5.68
C TYR A 88 -1.32 -0.84 5.92
N TYR A 89 -0.78 -0.80 7.14
CA TYR A 89 0.44 -0.04 7.45
C TYR A 89 1.67 -0.56 6.70
N THR A 90 1.76 -1.87 6.51
CA THR A 90 2.85 -2.46 5.73
C THR A 90 2.79 -2.01 4.28
N LEU A 91 1.60 -1.99 3.67
CA LEU A 91 1.39 -1.53 2.30
C LEU A 91 1.68 -0.03 2.14
N GLU A 92 1.23 0.81 3.09
CA GLU A 92 1.49 2.26 3.09
C GLU A 92 3.00 2.56 3.03
N ASN A 93 3.78 1.90 3.89
CA ASN A 93 5.22 2.09 3.96
C ASN A 93 5.94 1.70 2.66
N GLU A 94 5.46 0.69 1.94
CA GLU A 94 6.05 0.31 0.66
C GLU A 94 5.69 1.31 -0.45
N VAL A 95 4.46 1.82 -0.47
CA VAL A 95 4.03 2.89 -1.41
C VAL A 95 4.85 4.17 -1.20
N GLN A 96 5.12 4.56 0.04
CA GLN A 96 5.94 5.75 0.34
C GLN A 96 7.36 5.64 -0.22
N LYS A 97 7.98 4.46 -0.16
CA LYS A 97 9.30 4.22 -0.75
C LYS A 97 9.27 4.34 -2.27
N LEU A 98 8.21 3.88 -2.93
CA LEU A 98 8.07 4.00 -4.38
C LEU A 98 7.94 5.46 -4.83
N TYR A 99 7.26 6.30 -4.04
CA TYR A 99 7.19 7.74 -4.31
C TYR A 99 8.54 8.44 -4.14
N ALA A 100 9.31 8.09 -3.12
CA ALA A 100 10.66 8.62 -2.95
C ALA A 100 11.53 8.31 -4.18
N GLN A 101 11.45 7.08 -4.70
CA GLN A 101 12.15 6.68 -5.91
C GLN A 101 11.68 7.45 -7.16
N TYR A 102 10.37 7.67 -7.29
CA TYR A 102 9.82 8.48 -8.38
C TYR A 102 10.38 9.90 -8.37
N ASN A 103 10.45 10.55 -7.19
CA ASN A 103 11.00 11.90 -7.07
C ASN A 103 12.48 11.94 -7.50
N MET A 104 13.27 10.95 -7.07
CA MET A 104 14.68 10.85 -7.47
C MET A 104 14.85 10.67 -8.99
N MET A 105 14.02 9.83 -9.62
CA MET A 105 14.05 9.64 -11.10
C MET A 105 13.66 10.92 -11.84
N ARG A 106 12.63 11.63 -11.36
CA ARG A 106 12.17 12.88 -11.95
C ARG A 106 13.23 13.98 -11.85
N GLU A 107 13.90 14.09 -10.70
CA GLU A 107 15.01 15.03 -10.53
C GLU A 107 16.22 14.69 -11.41
N ALA A 108 16.53 13.41 -11.59
CA ALA A 108 17.59 12.99 -12.51
C ALA A 108 17.26 13.36 -13.97
N CYS A 109 16.02 13.13 -14.40
CA CYS A 109 15.53 13.52 -15.73
C CYS A 109 15.64 15.03 -15.98
N ILE A 110 15.28 15.86 -14.99
CA ILE A 110 15.36 17.33 -15.11
C ILE A 110 16.81 17.81 -15.18
N ARG A 111 17.75 17.12 -14.53
CA ARG A 111 19.19 17.47 -14.58
C ARG A 111 19.86 17.10 -15.91
N ASP A 112 19.30 16.12 -16.63
CA ASP A 112 19.77 15.70 -17.96
C ASP A 112 19.15 16.52 -19.11
N GLU A 113 18.16 17.38 -18.85
CA GLU A 113 17.63 18.31 -19.86
C GLU A 113 18.63 19.43 -20.13
N PRO A 114 19.09 19.63 -21.39
CA PRO A 114 19.95 20.76 -21.73
C PRO A 114 19.17 22.07 -21.59
N GLN A 115 19.73 23.04 -20.87
CA GLN A 115 19.25 24.44 -20.84
C GLN A 115 19.33 25.09 -22.22
#